data_AF-A0AAX0RWT3-F1
#
_entry.id   AF-A0AAX0RWT3-F1
#
_cell.length_a   1.000
_cell.length_b   1.000
_cell.length_c   1.000
_cell.angle_alpha   90.00
_cell.angle_beta   90.00
_cell.angle_gamma   90.00
#
_symmetry.space_group_name_H-M   'P 1'
#
loop_
_entity.id
_entity.type
_entity.pdbx_description
1 polymer ?
#
loop_
_entity_poly.entity_id
_entity_poly.type
_entity_poly.pdbx_seq_one_letter_code
_entity_poly.pdbx_strand_id
1 'polypeptide(L)' 'MGAVGIRVDDPAELGPDVEPAIKLNKPTVIDIQVDGTQLAQQFRKDKLKMPTHLLPIYTHLDHRIW' A
#
# COMPACT_ATOMS: atom_id res chain seq x y z
N MET A 1 -4.97 -26.18 8.60
CA MET A 1 -5.84 -25.46 7.63
C MET A 1 -5.27 -25.71 6.25
N GLY A 2 -5.94 -26.41 5.35
CA GLY A 2 -5.41 -26.89 4.05
C GLY A 2 -5.13 -25.82 2.99
N ALA A 3 -4.64 -24.65 3.41
CA ALA A 3 -4.27 -23.55 2.54
C ALA A 3 -2.84 -23.68 2.06
N VAL A 4 -2.56 -23.19 0.85
CA VAL A 4 -1.20 -23.12 0.31
C VAL A 4 -0.55 -21.84 0.84
N GLY A 5 0.68 -21.96 1.35
CA GLY A 5 1.48 -20.82 1.81
C GLY A 5 2.60 -20.53 0.83
N ILE A 6 2.70 -19.30 0.35
CA ILE A 6 3.78 -18.82 -0.52
C ILE A 6 4.42 -17.63 0.16
N ARG A 7 5.76 -17.59 0.16
CA ARG A 7 6.53 -16.46 0.67
C ARG A 7 7.32 -15.88 -0.49
N VAL A 8 7.15 -14.58 -0.71
CA VAL A 8 7.80 -13.83 -1.77
C VAL A 8 8.75 -12.84 -1.10
N ASP A 9 10.05 -13.09 -1.23
CA ASP A 9 11.10 -12.22 -0.68
C ASP A 9 11.62 -11.23 -1.75
N ASP A 10 11.52 -11.55 -3.06
CA ASP A 10 11.87 -10.66 -4.17
C ASP A 10 10.60 -10.16 -4.92
N PRO A 11 10.41 -8.84 -5.08
CA PRO A 11 9.31 -8.29 -5.86
C PRO A 11 9.18 -8.83 -7.29
N ALA A 12 10.27 -9.25 -7.92
CA ALA A 12 10.27 -9.82 -9.27
C ALA A 12 9.57 -11.19 -9.34
N GLU A 13 9.56 -11.94 -8.23
CA GLU A 13 8.97 -13.28 -8.14
C GLU A 13 7.45 -13.25 -7.89
N LEU A 14 6.90 -12.08 -7.53
CA LEU A 14 5.47 -11.92 -7.24
C LEU A 14 4.56 -12.36 -8.40
N GLY A 15 4.87 -11.94 -9.63
CA GLY A 15 4.07 -12.32 -10.81
C GLY A 15 4.08 -13.84 -11.05
N PRO A 16 5.27 -14.46 -11.18
CA PRO A 16 5.44 -15.90 -11.33
C PRO A 16 4.76 -16.74 -10.25
N ASP A 17 4.69 -16.25 -9.00
CA ASP A 17 4.13 -16.98 -7.86
C ASP A 17 2.61 -16.80 -7.70
N VAL A 18 2.08 -15.64 -8.09
CA VAL A 18 0.64 -15.35 -8.02
C VAL A 18 -0.14 -16.10 -9.10
N GLU A 19 0.39 -16.19 -10.33
CA GLU A 19 -0.27 -16.91 -11.42
C GLU A 19 -0.66 -18.37 -11.09
N PRO A 20 0.26 -19.22 -10.61
CA PRO A 20 -0.05 -20.60 -10.26
C PRO A 20 -1.00 -20.68 -9.06
N ALA A 21 -0.89 -19.76 -8.09
CA ALA A 21 -1.83 -19.68 -6.96
C ALA A 21 -3.28 -19.43 -7.42
N ILE A 22 -3.47 -18.51 -8.38
CA ILE A 22 -4.77 -18.26 -9.01
C ILE A 22 -5.26 -19.49 -9.77
N LYS A 23 -4.39 -20.12 -10.57
CA LYS A 23 -4.71 -21.34 -11.35
C LYS A 23 -5.09 -22.53 -10.46
N LEU A 24 -4.51 -22.62 -9.27
CA LEU A 24 -4.77 -23.71 -8.31
C LEU A 24 -6.21 -23.68 -7.76
N ASN A 25 -6.87 -22.51 -7.78
CA ASN A 25 -8.22 -22.26 -7.28
C ASN A 25 -8.47 -22.84 -5.87
N LYS A 26 -7.49 -22.63 -4.98
CA LYS A 26 -7.53 -23.07 -3.58
C LYS A 26 -7.20 -21.88 -2.67
N PRO A 27 -7.68 -21.89 -1.41
CA PRO A 27 -7.29 -20.89 -0.43
C PRO A 27 -5.77 -20.84 -0.33
N THR A 28 -5.19 -19.70 -0.71
CA THR A 28 -3.74 -19.49 -0.75
C THR A 28 -3.42 -18.20 -0.03
N VAL A 29 -2.43 -18.25 0.86
CA VAL A 29 -1.90 -17.10 1.58
C VAL A 29 -0.53 -16.80 0.99
N ILE A 30 -0.35 -15.57 0.52
CA ILE A 30 0.91 -15.08 -0.04
C ILE A 30 1.45 -14.02 0.93
N ASP A 31 2.61 -14.31 1.51
CA ASP A 31 3.37 -13.39 2.36
C ASP A 31 4.36 -12.63 1.48
N ILE A 32 4.14 -11.33 1.31
CA ILE A 32 4.95 -10.47 0.44
C ILE A 32 5.81 -9.58 1.33
N GLN A 33 7.13 -9.76 1.25
CA GLN A 33 8.06 -8.89 1.95
C GLN A 33 8.24 -7.59 1.16
N VAL A 34 7.93 -6.45 1.78
CA VAL A 34 8.02 -5.12 1.16
C VAL A 34 8.98 -4.27 1.97
N ASP A 35 9.90 -3.59 1.28
CA ASP A 35 10.75 -2.57 1.90
C ASP A 35 9.91 -1.33 2.27
N GLY A 36 9.65 -1.15 3.56
CA GLY A 36 8.88 -0.03 4.11
C GLY A 36 9.60 1.33 4.06
N THR A 37 10.88 1.37 3.65
CA THR A 37 11.63 2.63 3.53
C THR A 37 11.36 3.35 2.21
N GLN A 38 11.02 2.60 1.15
CA GLN A 38 10.69 3.13 -0.18
C GLN A 38 9.18 3.29 -0.34
N LEU A 39 8.62 4.32 0.31
CA LEU A 39 7.26 4.75 0.00
C LEU A 39 7.22 5.35 -1.41
N ALA A 40 6.26 4.91 -2.23
CA ALA A 40 6.01 5.55 -3.52
C ALA A 40 5.77 7.05 -3.34
N GLN A 41 6.15 7.86 -4.34
CA GLN A 41 6.14 9.33 -4.26
C GLN A 41 4.79 9.92 -3.82
N GLN A 42 3.68 9.22 -4.09
CA GLN A 42 2.32 9.59 -3.70
C GLN A 42 1.98 9.35 -2.21
N PHE A 43 2.70 8.45 -1.52
CA PHE A 43 2.50 8.13 -0.10
C PHE A 43 3.56 8.79 0.81
N ARG A 44 4.46 9.57 0.21
CA ARG A 44 5.47 10.34 0.90
C ARG A 44 4.82 11.48 1.70
N LYS A 45 5.02 11.48 3.02
CA LYS A 45 4.45 12.50 3.93
C LYS A 45 4.87 13.93 3.56
N ASP A 46 6.05 14.11 2.97
CA ASP A 46 6.57 15.39 2.48
C ASP A 46 5.83 15.91 1.23
N LYS A 47 5.12 15.04 0.50
CA LYS A 47 4.33 15.40 -0.69
C LYS A 47 2.83 15.44 -0.43
N LEU A 48 2.40 15.29 0.82
CA LEU A 48 0.99 15.34 1.16
C LEU A 48 0.46 16.76 0.89
N LYS A 49 -0.47 16.91 -0.05
CA LYS A 49 -1.20 18.17 -0.23
C LYS A 49 -2.09 18.36 0.99
N MET A 50 -1.72 19.31 1.85
CA MET A 50 -2.51 19.64 3.02
C MET A 50 -3.91 20.13 2.59
N PRO A 51 -4.96 19.82 3.37
CA PRO A 51 -6.30 20.28 3.06
C PRO A 51 -6.34 21.81 3.03
N THR A 52 -6.88 22.36 1.94
CA THR A 52 -7.11 23.79 1.77
C THR A 52 -8.59 24.05 1.97
N HIS A 53 -8.94 24.86 2.97
CA HIS A 53 -10.34 25.17 3.26
C HIS A 53 -10.78 26.39 2.46
N LEU A 54 -11.71 26.20 1.52
CA LEU A 54 -12.18 27.28 0.63
C LEU A 54 -13.26 28.16 1.26
N LEU A 55 -13.91 27.70 2.33
CA LEU A 55 -14.98 28.43 3.00
C LEU A 55 -14.45 29.22 4.20
N PRO A 56 -14.81 30.51 4.35
CA PRO A 56 -14.28 31.36 5.42
C PRO A 56 -14.52 30.81 6.83
N ILE A 57 -15.64 30.12 7.06
CA ILE A 57 -16.00 29.55 8.36
C ILE A 57 -15.02 28.46 8.85
N TYR A 58 -14.31 27.80 7.93
CA TYR A 58 -13.35 26.73 8.25
C TYR A 58 -11.89 27.19 8.23
N THR A 59 -11.63 28.50 8.09
CA THR A 59 -10.26 29.05 8.06
C THR A 59 -9.46 28.66 9.31
N HIS A 60 -10.10 28.59 10.48
CA HIS A 60 -9.47 28.20 11.74
C HIS A 60 -8.96 26.75 11.81
N LEU A 61 -9.31 25.90 10.83
CA LEU A 61 -8.84 24.52 10.70
C LEU A 61 -7.78 24.36 9.61
N ASP A 62 -7.39 25.45 8.94
CA ASP A 62 -6.41 25.41 7.88
C ASP A 62 -5.00 25.11 8.42
N HIS A 63 -4.28 24.24 7.72
CA HIS A 63 -2.92 23.81 8.06
C HIS A 63 -1.91 24.97 8.16
N ARG A 64 -2.24 26.17 7.64
CA ARG A 64 -1.40 27.38 7.74
C ARG A 64 -1.47 28.07 9.10
N ILE A 65 -2.51 27.81 9.89
CA ILE A 65 -2.78 28.47 11.19
C ILE A 65 -2.47 27.53 12.37
N TRP A 66 -2.18 26.26 12.08
CA TRP A 66 -1.97 25.23 13.09
C TRP A 66 -0.66 25.41 13.89
#